data_AF-A0A4R3ZTJ6-F1
#
_entry.id   AF-A0A4R3ZTJ6-F1
#
_cell.length_a   1.000
_cell.length_b   1.000
_cell.length_c   1.000
_cell.angle_alpha   90.00
_cell.angle_beta   90.00
_cell.angle_gamma   90.00
#
_symmetry.space_group_name_H-M   'P 1'
#
loop_
_entity.id
_entity.type
_entity.pdbx_description
1 polymer ?
#
loop_
_entity_poly.entity_id
_entity_poly.type
_entity_poly.pdbx_seq_one_letter_code
_entity_poly.pdbx_strand_id
1 'polypeptide(L)'
;MRGDAVHEEAVRGEAARLLRRLEVARDRLDRARSERASDAAGVDRGDDDEVRALLGPAADRIARLAELAGALADGTLTEASAGEAARAVATSQPHRGVR
;
A
#
# COMPACT_ATOMS: atom_id res chain seq x y z
N MET A 1 -24.51 11.09 21.10
CA MET A 1 -24.58 9.95 20.15
C MET A 1 -24.65 10.35 18.68
N ARG A 2 -25.23 11.49 18.27
CA ARG A 2 -25.31 11.87 16.83
C ARG A 2 -23.97 12.24 16.17
N GLY A 3 -22.99 12.73 16.94
CA GLY A 3 -21.68 13.14 16.41
C GLY A 3 -20.75 11.97 16.08
N ASP A 4 -20.92 10.84 16.76
CA ASP A 4 -20.04 9.67 16.62
C ASP A 4 -20.30 8.95 15.29
N ALA A 5 -21.58 8.73 14.96
CA ALA A 5 -21.98 8.15 13.68
C ALA A 5 -21.56 8.99 12.46
N VAL A 6 -21.60 10.33 12.59
CA VAL A 6 -21.15 11.25 11.52
C VAL A 6 -19.62 11.18 11.35
N HIS A 7 -18.87 11.06 12.45
CA HIS A 7 -17.43 10.87 12.41
C HIS A 7 -17.07 9.52 11.77
N GLU A 8 -17.71 8.42 12.19
CA GLU A 8 -17.50 7.09 11.59
C GLU A 8 -17.83 7.05 10.10
N GLU A 9 -18.89 7.73 9.65
CA GLU A 9 -19.22 7.84 8.23
C GLU A 9 -18.18 8.66 7.46
N ALA A 10 -17.67 9.75 8.03
CA ALA A 10 -16.59 10.53 7.44
C ALA A 10 -15.29 9.71 7.32
N VAL A 11 -14.94 8.94 8.36
CA VAL A 11 -13.78 8.03 8.37
C VAL A 11 -13.94 6.96 7.28
N ARG A 12 -15.10 6.32 7.16
CA ARG A 12 -15.39 5.35 6.09
C ARG A 12 -15.27 5.97 4.70
N GLY A 13 -15.81 7.17 4.52
CA GLY A 13 -15.73 7.91 3.25
C GLY A 13 -14.30 8.25 2.87
N GLU A 14 -13.46 8.63 3.83
CA GLU A 14 -12.04 8.90 3.60
C GLU A 14 -11.25 7.61 3.36
N ALA A 15 -11.56 6.53 4.08
CA ALA A 15 -10.98 5.21 3.83
C ALA A 15 -11.26 4.73 2.41
N ALA A 16 -12.48 4.91 1.90
CA ALA A 16 -12.82 4.58 0.51
C ALA A 16 -12.06 5.45 -0.51
N ARG A 17 -11.82 6.74 -0.20
CA ARG A 17 -10.96 7.61 -1.03
C ARG A 17 -9.50 7.17 -1.01
N LEU A 18 -9.01 6.72 0.14
CA LEU A 18 -7.66 6.20 0.28
C LEU A 18 -7.48 4.89 -0.49
N LEU A 19 -8.44 3.96 -0.38
CA LEU A 19 -8.43 2.70 -1.13
C LEU A 19 -8.28 2.94 -2.63
N ARG A 20 -9.10 3.83 -3.21
CA ARG A 20 -8.98 4.17 -4.65
C ARG A 20 -7.60 4.71 -5.03
N ARG A 21 -6.99 5.53 -4.17
CA ARG A 21 -5.63 6.04 -4.42
C ARG A 21 -4.58 4.93 -4.35
N LEU A 22 -4.75 3.97 -3.45
CA LEU A 22 -3.85 2.83 -3.30
C LEU A 22 -3.97 1.85 -4.47
N GLU A 23 -5.17 1.61 -4.98
CA GLU A 23 -5.41 0.83 -6.20
C GLU A 23 -4.69 1.46 -7.41
N VAL A 24 -4.83 2.78 -7.60
CA VAL A 24 -4.09 3.49 -8.66
C VAL A 24 -2.58 3.38 -8.47
N ALA A 25 -2.08 3.47 -7.23
CA ALA A 25 -0.66 3.32 -6.94
C ALA A 25 -0.16 1.90 -7.26
N ARG A 26 -0.95 0.87 -6.94
CA ARG A 26 -0.67 -0.52 -7.28
C ARG A 26 -0.61 -0.72 -8.79
N ASP A 27 -1.60 -0.24 -9.52
CA ASP A 27 -1.62 -0.35 -10.99
C ASP A 27 -0.41 0.33 -11.64
N ARG A 28 0.01 1.48 -11.10
CA ARG A 28 1.22 2.18 -11.58
C ARG A 28 2.48 1.38 -11.29
N LEU A 29 2.57 0.77 -10.11
CA LEU A 29 3.69 -0.06 -9.73
C LEU A 29 3.78 -1.34 -10.58
N ASP A 30 2.64 -1.97 -10.87
CA ASP A 30 2.56 -3.16 -11.72
C ASP A 30 2.91 -2.84 -13.18
N ARG A 31 2.51 -1.67 -13.70
CA ARG A 31 2.99 -1.17 -15.01
C ARG A 31 4.49 -0.95 -15.03
N ALA A 32 5.04 -0.26 -14.04
CA ALA A 32 6.48 -0.01 -13.96
C ALA A 32 7.32 -1.32 -13.92
N ARG A 33 6.79 -2.37 -13.27
CA ARG A 33 7.40 -3.70 -13.27
C ARG A 33 7.34 -4.38 -14.65
N SER A 34 6.23 -4.21 -15.37
CA SER A 34 5.99 -4.86 -16.66
C SER A 34 6.74 -4.18 -17.81
N GLU A 35 6.78 -2.85 -17.82
CA GLU A 35 7.56 -2.05 -18.77
C GLU A 35 9.04 -2.41 -18.68
N ARG A 36 9.58 -2.51 -17.46
CA ARG A 36 10.99 -2.87 -17.25
C ARG A 36 11.32 -4.31 -17.60
N ALA A 37 10.42 -5.26 -17.31
CA ALA A 37 10.58 -6.64 -17.77
C ALA A 37 10.64 -6.75 -19.30
N SER A 38 10.02 -5.81 -20.03
CA SER A 38 10.09 -5.73 -21.49
C SER A 38 11.42 -5.12 -21.96
N ASP A 39 11.97 -4.14 -21.24
CA ASP A 39 13.27 -3.51 -21.53
C ASP A 39 14.46 -4.44 -21.23
N ALA A 40 14.38 -5.25 -20.17
CA ALA A 40 15.43 -6.19 -19.77
C ALA A 40 15.58 -7.41 -20.69
N ALA A 41 14.69 -7.57 -21.68
CA ALA A 41 14.89 -8.54 -22.76
C ALA A 41 16.16 -8.25 -23.61
N GLY A 42 16.77 -7.06 -23.47
CA GLY A 42 17.98 -6.67 -24.21
C GLY A 42 19.22 -6.26 -23.39
N VAL A 43 19.14 -6.05 -22.06
CA VAL A 43 20.26 -5.52 -21.24
C VAL A 43 20.28 -6.15 -19.83
N ASP A 44 21.50 -6.33 -19.31
CA ASP A 44 21.94 -6.84 -18.00
C ASP A 44 20.86 -7.23 -16.95
N ARG A 45 20.73 -8.54 -16.66
CA ARG A 45 19.79 -9.08 -15.65
C ARG A 45 20.06 -8.60 -14.21
N GLY A 46 21.27 -8.11 -13.92
CA GLY A 46 21.66 -7.73 -12.55
C GLY A 46 20.85 -6.56 -11.96
N ASP A 47 20.59 -5.53 -12.78
CA ASP A 47 19.86 -4.32 -12.35
C ASP A 47 18.38 -4.61 -12.03
N ASP A 48 17.81 -5.60 -12.70
CA ASP A 48 16.39 -5.93 -12.61
C ASP A 48 16.04 -6.70 -11.33
N ASP A 49 16.95 -7.55 -10.85
CA ASP A 49 16.78 -8.25 -9.57
C ASP A 49 16.93 -7.29 -8.38
N GLU A 50 17.83 -6.32 -8.44
CA GLU A 50 17.96 -5.26 -7.42
C GLU A 50 16.71 -4.38 -7.38
N VAL A 51 16.19 -3.97 -8.53
CA VAL A 51 14.93 -3.21 -8.61
C VAL A 51 13.75 -4.04 -8.11
N ARG A 52 13.67 -5.34 -8.43
CA ARG A 52 12.64 -6.23 -7.91
C ARG A 52 12.72 -6.36 -6.39
N ALA A 53 13.93 -6.44 -5.82
CA ALA A 53 14.15 -6.46 -4.38
C ALA A 53 13.73 -5.14 -3.70
N LEU A 54 13.90 -4.00 -4.37
CA LEU A 54 13.46 -2.69 -3.87
C LEU A 54 11.95 -2.49 -3.98
N LEU A 55 11.34 -2.89 -5.11
CA LEU A 55 9.92 -2.67 -5.39
C LEU A 55 9.01 -3.73 -4.76
N GLY A 56 9.51 -4.94 -4.46
CA GLY A 56 8.77 -6.01 -3.79
C GLY A 56 8.11 -5.54 -2.48
N PRO A 57 8.91 -5.11 -1.48
CA PRO A 57 8.40 -4.60 -0.21
C PRO A 57 7.47 -3.39 -0.36
N ALA A 58 7.67 -2.56 -1.37
CA ALA A 58 6.79 -1.43 -1.64
C ALA A 58 5.39 -1.88 -2.09
N ALA A 59 5.31 -2.89 -2.96
CA ALA A 59 4.01 -3.45 -3.36
C ALA A 59 3.30 -4.14 -2.21
N ASP A 60 4.00 -4.93 -1.41
CA ASP A 60 3.41 -5.63 -0.27
C ASP A 60 2.80 -4.65 0.73
N ARG A 61 3.50 -3.52 0.97
CA ARG A 61 2.95 -2.44 1.81
C ARG A 61 1.71 -1.80 1.19
N ILE A 62 1.72 -1.49 -0.10
CA ILE A 62 0.56 -0.89 -0.77
C ILE A 62 -0.64 -1.85 -0.71
N ALA A 63 -0.42 -3.14 -0.97
CA ALA A 63 -1.44 -4.17 -0.85
C ALA A 63 -2.01 -4.24 0.57
N ARG A 64 -1.14 -4.27 1.59
CA ARG A 64 -1.56 -4.31 2.98
C ARG A 64 -2.33 -3.06 3.42
N LEU A 65 -1.91 -1.88 2.96
CA LEU A 65 -2.64 -0.63 3.23
C LEU A 65 -4.00 -0.61 2.52
N ALA A 66 -4.10 -1.19 1.33
CA ALA A 66 -5.36 -1.30 0.60
C ALA A 66 -6.33 -2.23 1.33
N GLU A 67 -5.85 -3.37 1.84
CA GLU A 67 -6.66 -4.27 2.69
C GLU A 67 -7.21 -3.54 3.92
N LEU A 68 -6.37 -2.79 4.64
CA LEU A 68 -6.78 -2.02 5.83
C LEU A 68 -7.79 -0.92 5.47
N ALA A 69 -7.56 -0.19 4.38
CA ALA A 69 -8.46 0.87 3.92
C ALA A 69 -9.82 0.31 3.46
N GLY A 70 -9.84 -0.85 2.80
CA GLY A 70 -11.07 -1.55 2.43
C GLY A 70 -11.83 -2.02 3.65
N ALA A 71 -11.16 -2.71 4.58
CA ALA A 71 -11.79 -3.19 5.81
C ALA A 71 -12.37 -2.04 6.65
N LEU A 72 -11.69 -0.89 6.71
CA LEU A 72 -12.17 0.33 7.37
C LEU A 72 -13.36 0.94 6.62
N ALA A 73 -13.31 1.04 5.29
CA ALA A 73 -14.42 1.56 4.48
C ALA A 73 -15.70 0.71 4.60
N ASP A 74 -15.55 -0.61 4.67
CA ASP A 74 -16.64 -1.57 4.84
C ASP A 74 -17.16 -1.63 6.29
N GLY A 75 -16.47 -0.99 7.23
CA GLY A 75 -16.82 -0.98 8.66
C GLY A 75 -16.52 -2.30 9.39
N THR A 76 -15.74 -3.18 8.76
CA THR A 76 -15.30 -4.46 9.36
C THR A 76 -14.08 -4.29 10.27
N LEU A 77 -13.38 -3.16 10.17
CA LEU A 77 -12.25 -2.77 11.00
C LEU A 77 -12.51 -1.41 11.64
N THR A 78 -12.16 -1.26 12.92
CA THR A 78 -12.29 0.02 13.64
C THR A 78 -11.16 0.98 13.30
N GLU A 79 -11.37 2.29 13.48
CA GLU A 79 -10.33 3.32 13.28
C GLU A 79 -9.08 3.05 14.15
N ALA A 80 -9.28 2.66 15.41
CA ALA A 80 -8.19 2.37 16.34
C ALA A 80 -7.34 1.17 15.85
N SER A 81 -7.98 0.05 15.52
CA SER A 81 -7.30 -1.14 15.02
C SER A 81 -6.63 -0.91 13.67
N ALA A 82 -7.27 -0.14 12.78
CA ALA A 82 -6.66 0.29 11.52
C ALA A 82 -5.41 1.16 11.75
N GLY A 83 -5.45 2.06 12.72
CA GLY A 83 -4.31 2.89 13.11
C GLY A 83 -3.13 2.08 13.66
N GLU A 84 -3.39 1.10 14.51
CA GLU A 84 -2.36 0.18 15.02
C GLU A 84 -1.73 -0.66 13.90
N ALA A 85 -2.55 -1.23 13.03
CA ALA A 85 -2.08 -2.03 11.90
C ALA A 85 -1.27 -1.17 10.91
N ALA A 86 -1.69 0.06 10.62
CA ALA A 86 -0.96 0.99 9.76
C ALA A 86 0.41 1.35 10.36
N ARG A 87 0.50 1.56 11.68
CA ARG A 87 1.79 1.78 12.37
C ARG A 87 2.69 0.56 12.22
N ALA A 88 2.18 -0.65 12.39
CA ALA A 88 2.96 -1.87 12.21
C ALA A 88 3.52 -2.00 10.77
N VAL A 89 2.73 -1.67 9.75
CA VAL A 89 3.19 -1.62 8.34
C VAL A 89 4.27 -0.56 8.14
N ALA A 90 4.18 0.59 8.82
CA ALA A 90 5.20 1.62 8.75
C ALA A 90 6.50 1.19 9.45
N THR A 91 6.43 0.41 10.53
CA THR A 91 7.59 -0.09 11.26
C THR A 91 8.30 -1.24 10.53
N SER A 92 7.57 -2.00 9.69
CA SER A 92 8.14 -3.09 8.89
C SER A 92 8.92 -2.61 7.66
N GLN A 93 9.29 -1.33 7.57
CA GLN A 93 10.16 -0.85 6.50
C GLN A 93 11.50 -1.61 6.56
N PRO A 94 12.02 -2.12 5.42
CA PRO A 94 13.38 -2.61 5.38
C PRO A 94 14.25 -1.45 5.84
N HIS A 95 14.90 -1.62 6.99
CA HIS A 95 15.80 -0.60 7.52
C HIS A 95 16.74 -0.26 6.38
N ARG A 96 16.74 1.01 5.97
CA ARG A 96 17.77 1.53 5.07
C ARG A 96 19.07 1.04 5.68
N GLY A 97 19.70 0.06 5.06
CA GLY A 97 20.89 -0.58 5.61
C GLY A 97 21.83 0.52 6.02
N VAL A 98 22.14 0.59 7.31
CA VAL A 98 23.22 1.46 7.79
C VAL A 98 24.45 0.94 7.07
N ARG A 99 24.87 1.67 6.04
CA ARG A 99 26.18 1.53 5.42
C ARG A 99 27.18 2.24 6.29
#